data_AF-A0A497JBA6-F1
#
_entry.id   AF-A0A497JBA6-F1
#
_cell.length_a   1.000
_cell.length_b   1.000
_cell.length_c   1.000
_cell.angle_alpha   90.00
_cell.angle_beta   90.00
_cell.angle_gamma   90.00
#
_symmetry.space_group_name_H-M   'P 1'
#
loop_
_entity.id
_entity.type
_entity.pdbx_description
1 polymer ?
#
loop_
_entity_poly.entity_id
_entity_poly.type
_entity_poly.pdbx_seq_one_letter_code
_entity_poly.pdbx_strand_id
1 'polypeptide(L)'
;MGSNSKKIMINMESNPWGKFKRDVCEAVEGALSELGWKSPKPVEDTLEFPPDPKFGDLASTICFELAKTLHKSPTWLATELSKAIKPSGLITKVETVGNYINFFVDVSKLATLTFSAIEKSGERYGHLDPGRGKIIIEHTSVNPTKPLHIGHGRNAVIGDTIARILNAVGYHVEIHNYIDDMGRQMAETLLANVFVKNKPKAKFDHVLGLIYAEMHRHLEQDAELDMQVREILSDLEHGGEWSKMARRLAERCVKANLETTDRLGINYDLLVWESDLARSGILDETLKQLMATNRVIDGTGERAGAMILSLSDFGIEDKVLVRSDGTAVYTARDIAYQLWKFGKTKTGLKFKIHSKRPDGRVTFTTSQRGRLIRKFGHADKVINVVGAEQKFPQRVVFAALKILGYEQEFLNSHHLAYEHVWLPSGRFSGRKGTWVGFSLDDVVEEAVARAYAIIKEHAADTSEKFKREAAEAVGVGAVRYSLLSTSPEKRITFRWEDALMFD
;
A
#
# COMPACT_ATOMS: atom_id res chain seq x y z
N MET A 1 33.44 17.79 1.74
CA MET A 1 32.63 18.52 0.73
C MET A 1 32.60 17.84 -0.65
N GLY A 2 33.50 16.92 -1.02
CA GLY A 2 33.53 16.31 -2.36
C GLY A 2 32.62 15.09 -2.63
N SER A 3 31.96 14.50 -1.62
CA SER A 3 31.05 13.34 -1.81
C SER A 3 29.61 13.74 -2.11
N ASN A 4 29.11 14.82 -1.51
CA ASN A 4 27.75 15.34 -1.76
C ASN A 4 27.63 15.97 -3.15
N SER A 5 28.63 16.73 -3.59
CA SER A 5 28.64 17.32 -4.94
C SER A 5 28.78 16.28 -6.05
N LYS A 6 29.50 15.17 -5.82
CA LYS A 6 29.50 14.02 -6.73
C LYS A 6 28.15 13.29 -6.79
N LYS A 7 27.46 13.10 -5.65
CA LYS A 7 26.10 12.52 -5.61
C LYS A 7 25.08 13.40 -6.31
N ILE A 8 25.15 14.71 -6.10
CA ILE A 8 24.31 15.69 -6.79
C ILE A 8 24.60 15.65 -8.30
N MET A 9 25.87 15.62 -8.72
CA MET A 9 26.25 15.51 -10.15
C MET A 9 25.81 14.20 -10.82
N ILE A 10 25.89 13.05 -10.14
CA ILE A 10 25.42 11.76 -10.68
C ILE A 10 23.88 11.78 -10.87
N ASN A 11 23.16 12.47 -9.99
CA ASN A 11 21.71 12.70 -10.10
C ASN A 11 21.33 13.74 -11.19
N MET A 12 22.31 14.49 -11.72
CA MET A 12 22.08 15.52 -12.74
C MET A 12 22.13 14.98 -14.18
N GLU A 13 22.87 13.90 -14.45
CA GLU A 13 22.93 13.23 -15.76
C GLU A 13 21.81 12.19 -15.97
N SER A 14 21.18 11.70 -14.90
CA SER A 14 20.13 10.67 -14.96
C SER A 14 18.71 11.23 -15.12
N ASN A 15 18.51 12.55 -15.00
CA ASN A 15 17.22 13.22 -15.13
C ASN A 15 17.28 14.39 -16.13
N PRO A 16 17.15 14.11 -17.44
CA PRO A 16 17.20 15.13 -18.50
C PRO A 16 16.16 16.23 -18.33
N TRP A 17 14.93 15.89 -17.95
CA TRP A 17 13.88 16.87 -17.70
C TRP A 17 14.17 17.75 -16.48
N GLY A 18 14.71 17.15 -15.42
CA GLY A 18 15.22 17.88 -14.26
C GLY A 18 16.35 18.85 -14.62
N LYS A 19 17.19 18.51 -15.61
CA LYS A 19 18.19 19.45 -16.15
C LYS A 19 17.52 20.63 -16.83
N PHE A 20 16.51 20.40 -17.68
CA PHE A 20 15.78 21.51 -18.35
C PHE A 20 15.14 22.44 -17.31
N LYS A 21 14.46 21.90 -16.29
CA LYS A 21 13.93 22.69 -15.18
C LYS A 21 15.00 23.54 -14.47
N ARG A 22 16.17 22.97 -14.21
CA ARG A 22 17.29 23.72 -13.59
C ARG A 22 17.82 24.82 -14.50
N ASP A 23 18.03 24.54 -15.78
CA ASP A 23 18.46 25.56 -16.75
C ASP A 23 17.46 26.74 -16.77
N VAL A 24 16.15 26.45 -16.67
CA VAL A 24 15.09 27.47 -16.55
C VAL A 24 15.20 28.25 -15.24
N CYS A 25 15.33 27.58 -14.09
CA CYS A 25 15.51 28.24 -12.80
C CYS A 25 16.74 29.15 -12.80
N GLU A 26 17.89 28.66 -13.24
CA GLU A 26 19.15 29.41 -13.31
C GLU A 26 19.02 30.64 -14.22
N ALA A 27 18.34 30.50 -15.37
CA ALA A 27 18.11 31.61 -16.29
C ALA A 27 17.20 32.70 -15.69
N VAL A 28 16.14 32.30 -14.99
CA VAL A 28 15.23 33.23 -14.29
C VAL A 28 15.92 33.89 -13.11
N GLU A 29 16.64 33.14 -12.28
CA GLU A 29 17.39 33.66 -11.12
C GLU A 29 18.49 34.63 -11.55
N GLY A 30 19.19 34.33 -12.64
CA GLY A 30 20.17 35.23 -13.25
C GLY A 30 19.53 36.55 -13.69
N ALA A 31 18.38 36.49 -14.37
CA ALA A 31 17.64 37.66 -14.82
C ALA A 31 17.07 38.50 -13.65
N LEU A 32 16.57 37.85 -12.60
CA LEU A 32 16.14 38.54 -11.38
C LEU A 32 17.30 39.28 -10.70
N SER A 33 18.47 38.65 -10.63
CA SER A 33 19.68 39.24 -10.08
C SER A 33 20.13 40.46 -10.88
N GLU A 34 20.14 40.37 -12.23
CA GLU A 34 20.47 41.49 -13.13
C GLU A 34 19.53 42.69 -12.95
N LEU A 35 18.24 42.43 -12.73
CA LEU A 35 17.22 43.46 -12.50
C LEU A 35 17.17 43.97 -11.04
N GLY A 36 17.94 43.37 -10.13
CA GLY A 36 17.90 43.68 -8.70
C GLY A 36 16.59 43.28 -8.02
N TRP A 37 15.86 42.32 -8.57
CA TRP A 37 14.59 41.82 -8.04
C TRP A 37 14.81 40.59 -7.17
N LYS A 38 14.00 40.44 -6.12
CA LYS A 38 14.02 39.26 -5.26
C LYS A 38 12.74 38.46 -5.44
N SER A 39 12.89 37.16 -5.71
CA SER A 39 11.73 36.26 -5.78
C SER A 39 11.14 36.04 -4.37
N PRO A 40 9.81 36.15 -4.17
CA PRO A 40 9.17 35.89 -2.88
C PRO A 40 9.13 34.41 -2.47
N LYS A 41 9.30 33.49 -3.44
CA LYS A 41 9.34 32.04 -3.24
C LYS A 41 10.36 31.39 -4.20
N PRO A 42 10.79 30.14 -3.98
CA PRO A 42 11.68 29.45 -4.91
C PRO A 42 11.16 29.49 -6.34
N VAL A 43 12.02 29.72 -7.33
CA VAL A 43 11.61 29.83 -8.74
C VAL A 43 10.98 28.52 -9.22
N GLU A 44 11.51 27.38 -8.80
CA GLU A 44 10.96 26.06 -9.15
C GLU A 44 9.49 25.91 -8.78
N ASP A 45 9.05 26.50 -7.64
CA ASP A 45 7.66 26.48 -7.17
C ASP A 45 6.72 27.40 -7.99
N THR A 46 7.26 28.16 -8.94
CA THR A 46 6.49 28.99 -9.88
C THR A 46 6.31 28.32 -11.24
N LEU A 47 7.01 27.20 -11.50
CA LEU A 47 6.99 26.53 -12.79
C LEU A 47 5.81 25.57 -12.91
N GLU A 48 5.13 25.62 -14.04
CA GLU A 48 3.99 24.76 -14.37
C GLU A 48 4.06 24.29 -15.83
N PHE A 49 3.29 23.25 -16.15
CA PHE A 49 3.11 22.82 -17.52
C PHE A 49 2.01 23.67 -18.17
N PRO A 50 2.28 24.33 -19.30
CA PRO A 50 1.24 25.06 -20.01
C PRO A 50 0.15 24.09 -20.54
N PRO A 51 -1.10 24.56 -20.67
CA PRO A 51 -2.21 23.72 -21.11
C PRO A 51 -2.15 23.35 -22.61
N ASP A 52 -1.37 24.09 -23.40
CA ASP A 52 -1.21 23.91 -24.84
C ASP A 52 0.29 23.98 -25.19
N PRO A 53 0.85 22.96 -25.88
CA PRO A 53 2.26 22.93 -26.27
C PRO A 53 2.74 24.14 -27.08
N LYS A 54 1.85 24.88 -27.74
CA LYS A 54 2.23 26.12 -28.43
C LYS A 54 2.76 27.20 -27.49
N PHE A 55 2.44 27.10 -26.20
CA PHE A 55 2.92 28.00 -25.15
C PHE A 55 4.21 27.47 -24.48
N GLY A 56 4.91 26.54 -25.12
CA GLY A 56 6.18 26.01 -24.63
C GLY A 56 6.03 24.76 -23.79
N ASP A 57 7.13 24.39 -23.14
CA ASP A 57 7.27 23.13 -22.40
C ASP A 57 7.20 23.37 -20.87
N LEU A 58 7.55 24.58 -20.43
CA LEU A 58 7.37 25.08 -19.06
C LEU A 58 6.91 26.53 -19.10
N ALA A 59 6.03 26.90 -18.18
CA ALA A 59 5.61 28.28 -17.95
C ALA A 59 5.93 28.69 -16.51
N SER A 60 6.29 29.95 -16.29
CA SER A 60 6.50 30.51 -14.95
C SER A 60 5.41 31.51 -14.59
N THR A 61 4.84 31.33 -13.40
CA THR A 61 3.88 32.24 -12.75
C THR A 61 4.55 33.30 -11.87
N ILE A 62 5.89 33.38 -11.88
CA ILE A 62 6.66 34.22 -10.94
C ILE A 62 6.26 35.70 -10.95
N CYS A 63 5.77 36.20 -12.09
CA CYS A 63 5.33 37.59 -12.24
C CYS A 63 4.13 37.94 -11.36
N PHE A 64 3.26 36.97 -11.01
CA PHE A 64 2.18 37.18 -10.05
C PHE A 64 2.71 37.36 -8.63
N GLU A 65 3.76 36.64 -8.26
CA GLU A 65 4.38 36.78 -6.94
C GLU A 65 5.16 38.09 -6.84
N LEU A 66 5.94 38.42 -7.86
CA LEU A 66 6.69 39.67 -7.94
C LEU A 66 5.76 40.90 -7.93
N ALA A 67 4.58 40.82 -8.52
CA ALA A 67 3.62 41.93 -8.51
C ALA A 67 3.18 42.31 -7.08
N LYS A 68 3.08 41.33 -6.17
CA LYS A 68 2.72 41.57 -4.76
C LYS A 68 3.80 42.35 -4.01
N THR A 69 5.07 42.15 -4.36
CA THR A 69 6.21 42.76 -3.68
C THR A 69 6.71 44.04 -4.35
N LEU A 70 6.70 44.09 -5.68
CA LEU A 70 7.20 45.23 -6.45
C LEU A 70 6.11 46.26 -6.77
N HIS A 71 4.83 45.93 -6.54
CA HIS A 71 3.68 46.76 -6.85
C HIS A 71 3.65 47.24 -8.31
N LYS A 72 4.05 46.36 -9.24
CA LYS A 72 4.04 46.57 -10.69
C LYS A 72 3.07 45.59 -11.36
N SER A 73 2.63 45.94 -12.58
CA SER A 73 1.77 45.07 -13.40
C SER A 73 2.48 43.74 -13.72
N PRO A 74 1.83 42.57 -13.54
CA PRO A 74 2.40 41.27 -13.91
C PRO A 74 2.81 41.17 -15.37
N THR A 75 2.04 41.76 -16.29
CA THR A 75 2.35 41.77 -17.74
C THR A 75 3.64 42.55 -18.03
N TRP A 76 3.83 43.69 -17.34
CA TRP A 76 5.05 44.48 -17.47
C TRP A 76 6.24 43.73 -16.87
N LEU A 77 6.08 43.11 -15.70
CA LEU A 77 7.10 42.28 -15.07
C LEU A 77 7.53 41.11 -15.96
N ALA A 78 6.57 40.42 -16.59
CA ALA A 78 6.86 39.34 -17.53
C ALA A 78 7.68 39.83 -18.73
N THR A 79 7.30 40.97 -19.29
CA THR A 79 8.00 41.60 -20.43
C THR A 79 9.44 41.96 -20.07
N GLU A 80 9.64 42.63 -18.94
CA GLU A 80 10.98 43.08 -18.51
C GLU A 80 11.87 41.90 -18.08
N LEU A 81 11.32 40.94 -17.33
CA LEU A 81 12.06 39.76 -16.92
C LEU A 81 12.44 38.90 -18.12
N SER A 82 11.54 38.68 -19.08
CA SER A 82 11.82 37.92 -20.29
C SER A 82 12.90 38.56 -21.18
N LYS A 83 13.05 39.89 -21.18
CA LYS A 83 14.14 40.57 -21.92
C LYS A 83 15.50 40.33 -21.26
N ALA A 84 15.55 40.23 -19.94
CA ALA A 84 16.76 39.95 -19.18
C ALA A 84 17.16 38.47 -19.24
N ILE A 85 16.21 37.56 -19.46
CA ILE A 85 16.48 36.13 -19.61
C ILE A 85 17.22 35.87 -20.93
N LYS A 86 18.41 35.29 -20.83
CA LYS A 86 19.17 34.79 -21.98
C LYS A 86 18.98 33.28 -22.08
N PRO A 87 18.41 32.75 -23.19
CA PRO A 87 18.31 31.31 -23.38
C PRO A 87 19.68 30.63 -23.27
N SER A 88 19.79 29.61 -22.42
CA SER A 88 21.02 28.85 -22.20
C SER A 88 20.72 27.39 -21.91
N GLY A 89 21.75 26.54 -22.05
CA GLY A 89 21.64 25.10 -21.79
C GLY A 89 20.65 24.43 -22.75
N LEU A 90 19.56 23.91 -22.18
CA LEU A 90 18.45 23.26 -22.88
C LEU A 90 17.33 24.23 -23.29
N ILE A 91 17.43 25.52 -23.01
CA ILE A 91 16.41 26.50 -23.43
C ILE A 91 16.71 26.96 -24.86
N THR A 92 15.78 26.77 -25.79
CA THR A 92 15.87 27.32 -27.17
C THR A 92 15.26 28.69 -27.28
N LYS A 93 14.15 28.91 -26.57
CA LYS A 93 13.34 30.12 -26.73
C LYS A 93 12.63 30.46 -25.42
N VAL A 94 12.46 31.76 -25.21
CA VAL A 94 11.65 32.31 -24.12
C VAL A 94 10.65 33.28 -24.73
N GLU A 95 9.37 33.15 -24.37
CA GLU A 95 8.30 34.02 -24.84
C GLU A 95 7.44 34.49 -23.67
N THR A 96 6.74 35.61 -23.88
CA THR A 96 5.75 36.10 -22.93
C THR A 96 4.37 36.00 -23.54
N VAL A 97 3.43 35.43 -22.77
CA VAL A 97 2.01 35.40 -23.13
C VAL A 97 1.22 35.90 -21.93
N GLY A 98 0.74 37.13 -22.01
CA GLY A 98 0.08 37.80 -20.89
C GLY A 98 1.04 37.97 -19.71
N ASN A 99 0.77 37.25 -18.62
CA ASN A 99 1.52 37.36 -17.35
C ASN A 99 2.55 36.23 -17.17
N TYR A 100 2.66 35.33 -18.16
CA TYR A 100 3.50 34.15 -18.10
C TYR A 100 4.79 34.36 -18.87
N ILE A 101 5.85 33.74 -18.37
CA ILE A 101 7.10 33.55 -19.10
C ILE A 101 7.19 32.07 -19.47
N ASN A 102 7.20 31.81 -20.77
CA ASN A 102 7.13 30.50 -21.36
C ASN A 102 8.51 30.09 -21.90
N PHE A 103 8.92 28.86 -21.62
CA PHE A 103 10.22 28.32 -21.97
C PHE A 103 10.04 27.13 -22.92
N PHE A 104 10.81 27.13 -24.00
CA PHE A 104 10.84 26.06 -24.98
C PHE A 104 12.15 25.30 -24.87
N VAL A 105 12.07 23.97 -24.91
CA VAL A 105 13.22 23.09 -24.79
C VAL A 105 13.91 22.85 -26.13
N ASP A 106 15.21 22.65 -26.09
CA ASP A 106 15.99 22.07 -27.18
C ASP A 106 15.69 20.57 -27.27
N VAL A 107 14.69 20.22 -28.08
CA VAL A 107 14.23 18.83 -28.23
C VAL A 107 15.37 17.91 -28.67
N SER A 108 16.26 18.37 -29.56
CA SER A 108 17.40 17.57 -30.02
C SER A 108 18.36 17.26 -28.89
N LYS A 109 18.78 18.28 -28.11
CA LYS A 109 19.65 18.05 -26.94
C LYS A 109 18.96 17.22 -25.86
N LEU A 110 17.68 17.49 -25.56
CA LEU A 110 16.91 16.75 -24.57
C LEU A 110 16.79 15.27 -24.97
N ALA A 111 16.49 14.99 -26.23
CA ALA A 111 16.40 13.62 -26.75
C ALA A 111 17.75 12.90 -26.62
N THR A 112 18.86 13.53 -27.01
CA THR A 112 20.21 12.95 -26.85
C THR A 112 20.50 12.63 -25.38
N LEU A 113 20.26 13.58 -24.47
CA LEU A 113 20.44 13.34 -23.04
C LEU A 113 19.54 12.22 -22.51
N THR A 114 18.32 12.13 -23.02
CA THR A 114 17.35 11.11 -22.61
C THR A 114 17.77 9.72 -23.04
N PHE A 115 18.15 9.53 -24.31
CA PHE A 115 18.64 8.24 -24.78
C PHE A 115 19.93 7.82 -24.06
N SER A 116 20.89 8.74 -23.87
CA SER A 116 22.09 8.45 -23.10
C SER A 116 21.79 8.10 -21.64
N ALA A 117 20.82 8.75 -20.99
CA ALA A 117 20.41 8.44 -19.63
C ALA A 117 19.75 7.05 -19.54
N ILE A 118 18.91 6.68 -20.52
CA ILE A 118 18.27 5.37 -20.62
C ILE A 118 19.33 4.28 -20.82
N GLU A 119 20.24 4.45 -21.78
CA GLU A 119 21.31 3.48 -22.08
C GLU A 119 22.23 3.27 -20.86
N LYS A 120 22.61 4.35 -20.17
CA LYS A 120 23.46 4.28 -18.97
C LYS A 120 22.77 3.63 -17.78
N SER A 121 21.47 3.85 -17.62
CA SER A 121 20.69 3.37 -16.46
C SER A 121 20.07 1.99 -16.67
N GLY A 122 19.86 1.57 -17.92
CA GLY A 122 19.20 0.33 -18.29
C GLY A 122 17.84 0.16 -17.62
N GLU A 123 17.61 -1.00 -17.03
CA GLU A 123 16.40 -1.33 -16.26
C GLU A 123 16.15 -0.41 -15.04
N ARG A 124 17.16 0.36 -14.61
CA ARG A 124 17.03 1.32 -13.49
C ARG A 124 16.76 2.75 -13.96
N TYR A 125 16.46 2.98 -15.23
CA TYR A 125 16.01 4.31 -15.65
C TYR A 125 14.77 4.74 -14.87
N GLY A 126 14.78 5.96 -14.34
CA GLY A 126 13.72 6.47 -13.44
C GLY A 126 13.85 6.03 -11.97
N HIS A 127 14.84 5.20 -11.62
CA HIS A 127 15.13 4.89 -10.22
C HIS A 127 15.97 5.99 -9.57
N LEU A 128 15.78 6.19 -8.27
CA LEU A 128 16.59 7.09 -7.45
C LEU A 128 17.53 6.28 -6.55
N ASP A 129 18.61 6.93 -6.11
CA ASP A 129 19.57 6.31 -5.20
C ASP A 129 18.90 5.84 -3.89
N PRO A 130 19.16 4.59 -3.46
CA PRO A 130 18.72 4.10 -2.17
C PRO A 130 19.25 4.95 -1.00
N GLY A 131 18.44 5.10 0.05
CA GLY A 131 18.83 5.77 1.28
C GLY A 131 17.82 6.78 1.85
N ARG A 132 16.58 6.79 1.36
CA ARG A 132 15.53 7.72 1.84
C ARG A 132 14.85 7.28 3.15
N GLY A 133 15.32 6.19 3.75
CA GLY A 133 14.76 5.59 4.96
C GLY A 133 14.01 4.29 4.68
N LYS A 134 13.36 3.78 5.71
CA LYS A 134 12.61 2.53 5.71
C LYS A 134 11.11 2.78 5.73
N ILE A 135 10.37 2.10 4.86
CA ILE A 135 8.91 2.11 4.84
C ILE A 135 8.41 0.69 5.07
N ILE A 136 7.48 0.53 6.01
CA ILE A 136 6.66 -0.69 6.09
C ILE A 136 5.37 -0.46 5.32
N ILE A 137 5.03 -1.40 4.44
CA ILE A 137 3.76 -1.43 3.74
C ILE A 137 3.02 -2.68 4.17
N GLU A 138 1.86 -2.51 4.77
CA GLU A 138 0.95 -3.61 5.07
C GLU A 138 -0.15 -3.65 4.01
N HIS A 139 -0.30 -4.81 3.37
CA HIS A 139 -1.38 -5.03 2.42
C HIS A 139 -1.81 -6.51 2.42
N THR A 140 -2.87 -6.79 1.66
CA THR A 140 -3.58 -8.06 1.61
C THR A 140 -4.34 -8.34 2.90
N SER A 141 -3.63 -8.66 4.00
CA SER A 141 -4.14 -8.89 5.36
C SER A 141 -5.53 -9.55 5.43
N VAL A 142 -5.69 -10.67 4.71
CA VAL A 142 -6.97 -11.40 4.62
C VAL A 142 -6.99 -12.51 5.66
N ASN A 143 -8.14 -12.68 6.34
CA ASN A 143 -8.35 -13.81 7.25
C ASN A 143 -8.07 -15.14 6.54
N PRO A 144 -7.30 -16.06 7.16
CA PRO A 144 -6.81 -17.29 6.56
C PRO A 144 -7.89 -18.40 6.52
N THR A 145 -9.03 -18.09 5.90
CA THR A 145 -10.28 -18.87 5.98
C THR A 145 -10.93 -19.12 4.63
N LYS A 146 -10.42 -18.52 3.55
CA LYS A 146 -11.05 -18.49 2.22
C LYS A 146 -9.99 -18.20 1.13
N PRO A 147 -10.29 -18.45 -0.15
CA PRO A 147 -9.39 -18.00 -1.21
C PRO A 147 -9.44 -16.48 -1.35
N LEU A 148 -8.40 -15.92 -1.96
CA LEU A 148 -8.42 -14.52 -2.36
C LEU A 148 -9.43 -14.34 -3.50
N HIS A 149 -10.27 -13.32 -3.43
CA HIS A 149 -11.18 -12.92 -4.52
C HIS A 149 -10.73 -11.59 -5.11
N ILE A 150 -11.29 -11.20 -6.24
CA ILE A 150 -10.87 -9.99 -6.98
C ILE A 150 -10.81 -8.72 -6.11
N GLY A 151 -11.73 -8.58 -5.14
CA GLY A 151 -11.66 -7.50 -4.14
C GLY A 151 -10.41 -7.51 -3.24
N HIS A 152 -9.92 -8.68 -2.81
CA HIS A 152 -8.63 -8.79 -2.11
C HIS A 152 -7.47 -8.55 -3.08
N GLY A 153 -7.63 -8.94 -4.35
CA GLY A 153 -6.65 -8.66 -5.41
C GLY A 153 -6.38 -7.19 -5.57
N ARG A 154 -7.42 -6.35 -5.51
CA ARG A 154 -7.26 -4.88 -5.55
C ARG A 154 -6.32 -4.39 -4.46
N ASN A 155 -6.52 -4.83 -3.23
CA ASN A 155 -5.66 -4.50 -2.09
C ASN A 155 -4.20 -4.94 -2.37
N ALA A 156 -4.02 -6.22 -2.70
CA ALA A 156 -2.71 -6.81 -2.91
C ALA A 156 -1.93 -6.13 -4.04
N VAL A 157 -2.60 -5.85 -5.17
CA VAL A 157 -2.01 -5.21 -6.35
C VAL A 157 -1.65 -3.75 -6.07
N ILE A 158 -2.52 -2.99 -5.40
CA ILE A 158 -2.22 -1.61 -4.98
C ILE A 158 -0.99 -1.58 -4.07
N GLY A 159 -0.98 -2.42 -3.02
CA GLY A 159 0.11 -2.47 -2.06
C GLY A 159 1.45 -2.86 -2.69
N ASP A 160 1.46 -3.90 -3.52
CA ASP A 160 2.65 -4.34 -4.26
C ASP A 160 3.15 -3.26 -5.24
N THR A 161 2.25 -2.54 -5.91
CA THR A 161 2.61 -1.49 -6.87
C THR A 161 3.25 -0.30 -6.16
N ILE A 162 2.68 0.13 -5.03
CA ILE A 162 3.28 1.20 -4.21
C ILE A 162 4.61 0.75 -3.61
N ALA A 163 4.74 -0.52 -3.21
CA ALA A 163 6.02 -1.08 -2.75
C ALA A 163 7.11 -1.00 -3.83
N ARG A 164 6.78 -1.37 -5.07
CA ARG A 164 7.69 -1.30 -6.22
C ARG A 164 8.12 0.13 -6.53
N ILE A 165 7.16 1.06 -6.56
CA ILE A 165 7.43 2.49 -6.80
C ILE A 165 8.33 3.05 -5.68
N LEU A 166 7.99 2.82 -4.41
CA LEU A 166 8.76 3.34 -3.28
C LEU A 166 10.17 2.77 -3.22
N ASN A 167 10.35 1.49 -3.55
CA ASN A 167 11.67 0.89 -3.68
C ASN A 167 12.45 1.50 -4.86
N ALA A 168 11.81 1.74 -6.01
CA ALA A 168 12.43 2.38 -7.17
C ALA A 168 12.86 3.83 -6.85
N VAL A 169 12.11 4.57 -6.04
CA VAL A 169 12.47 5.95 -5.63
C VAL A 169 13.36 6.02 -4.37
N GLY A 170 14.00 4.92 -3.99
CA GLY A 170 15.12 4.89 -3.04
C GLY A 170 14.78 4.59 -1.57
N TYR A 171 13.55 4.17 -1.26
CA TYR A 171 13.21 3.68 0.08
C TYR A 171 13.55 2.21 0.25
N HIS A 172 13.95 1.81 1.46
CA HIS A 172 13.96 0.40 1.84
C HIS A 172 12.54 -0.02 2.24
N VAL A 173 11.88 -0.78 1.37
CA VAL A 173 10.49 -1.21 1.61
C VAL A 173 10.47 -2.61 2.25
N GLU A 174 9.73 -2.72 3.35
CA GLU A 174 9.43 -3.99 4.02
C GLU A 174 7.92 -4.26 3.91
N ILE A 175 7.56 -5.35 3.23
CA ILE A 175 6.17 -5.69 2.91
C ILE A 175 5.64 -6.69 3.94
N HIS A 176 4.58 -6.30 4.65
CA HIS A 176 3.89 -7.11 5.65
C HIS A 176 2.57 -7.68 5.12
N ASN A 177 2.30 -8.93 5.47
CA ASN A 177 0.97 -9.53 5.40
C ASN A 177 0.56 -9.95 6.82
N TYR A 178 -0.45 -9.26 7.37
CA TYR A 178 -0.97 -9.57 8.71
C TYR A 178 -2.04 -10.67 8.64
N ILE A 179 -1.99 -11.62 9.56
CA ILE A 179 -2.80 -12.84 9.51
C ILE A 179 -3.51 -13.03 10.84
N ASP A 180 -4.83 -12.85 10.83
CA ASP A 180 -5.68 -13.09 12.00
C ASP A 180 -6.05 -14.58 12.11
N ASP A 181 -5.25 -15.32 12.89
CA ASP A 181 -5.49 -16.72 13.26
C ASP A 181 -6.22 -16.88 14.60
N MET A 182 -6.73 -15.80 15.19
CA MET A 182 -7.46 -15.83 16.46
C MET A 182 -8.90 -15.31 16.38
N GLY A 183 -9.28 -14.70 15.27
CA GLY A 183 -10.61 -14.10 15.08
C GLY A 183 -11.74 -15.12 14.95
N ARG A 184 -12.97 -14.61 15.07
CA ARG A 184 -14.20 -15.43 14.98
C ARG A 184 -14.31 -16.21 13.67
N GLN A 185 -13.91 -15.64 12.53
CA GLN A 185 -13.93 -16.37 11.26
C GLN A 185 -13.02 -17.60 11.32
N MET A 186 -11.87 -17.51 12.00
CA MET A 186 -10.98 -18.66 12.17
C MET A 186 -11.63 -19.75 13.03
N ALA A 187 -12.31 -19.37 14.11
CA ALA A 187 -13.06 -20.31 14.95
C ALA A 187 -14.20 -21.01 14.17
N GLU A 188 -15.01 -20.24 13.43
CA GLU A 188 -16.08 -20.79 12.57
C GLU A 188 -15.52 -21.74 11.51
N THR A 189 -14.43 -21.38 10.83
CA THR A 189 -13.78 -22.24 9.82
C THR A 189 -13.14 -23.47 10.44
N LEU A 190 -12.59 -23.38 11.66
CA LEU A 190 -12.02 -24.52 12.36
C LEU A 190 -13.12 -25.53 12.73
N LEU A 191 -14.24 -25.04 13.26
CA LEU A 191 -15.42 -25.86 13.54
C LEU A 191 -15.95 -26.50 12.24
N ALA A 192 -16.07 -25.73 11.16
CA ALA A 192 -16.47 -26.22 9.84
C ALA A 192 -15.55 -27.35 9.35
N ASN A 193 -14.23 -27.20 9.53
CA ASN A 193 -13.25 -28.20 9.12
C ASN A 193 -13.37 -29.52 9.90
N VAL A 194 -13.83 -29.48 11.14
CA VAL A 194 -14.12 -30.68 11.95
C VAL A 194 -15.48 -31.29 11.59
N PHE A 195 -16.51 -30.44 11.44
CA PHE A 195 -17.89 -30.86 11.23
C PHE A 195 -18.14 -31.43 9.82
N VAL A 196 -17.62 -30.76 8.79
CA VAL A 196 -17.82 -31.16 7.38
C VAL A 196 -16.91 -32.34 7.05
N LYS A 197 -17.51 -33.54 7.02
CA LYS A 197 -16.81 -34.80 6.71
C LYS A 197 -16.41 -34.90 5.24
N ASN A 198 -17.35 -34.63 4.33
CA ASN A 198 -17.16 -34.75 2.89
C ASN A 198 -16.71 -33.41 2.29
N LYS A 199 -15.41 -33.14 2.35
CA LYS A 199 -14.84 -31.89 1.83
C LYS A 199 -14.77 -31.91 0.30
N PRO A 200 -15.05 -30.78 -0.37
CA PRO A 200 -14.94 -30.68 -1.82
C PRO A 200 -13.49 -30.87 -2.30
N LYS A 201 -13.33 -31.31 -3.56
CA LYS A 201 -12.02 -31.38 -4.22
C LYS A 201 -11.69 -30.04 -4.85
N ALA A 202 -10.85 -29.26 -4.18
CA ALA A 202 -10.35 -27.97 -4.68
C ALA A 202 -9.01 -27.64 -4.01
N LYS A 203 -8.39 -26.52 -4.43
CA LYS A 203 -7.27 -25.92 -3.72
C LYS A 203 -7.64 -25.63 -2.25
N PHE A 204 -6.68 -25.74 -1.34
CA PHE A 204 -7.00 -25.83 0.09
C PHE A 204 -7.75 -24.62 0.67
N ASP A 205 -7.38 -23.40 0.26
CA ASP A 205 -8.09 -22.18 0.63
C ASP A 205 -9.53 -22.13 0.08
N HIS A 206 -9.76 -22.63 -1.14
CA HIS A 206 -11.08 -22.80 -1.72
C HIS A 206 -11.94 -23.78 -0.92
N VAL A 207 -11.35 -24.91 -0.50
CA VAL A 207 -12.03 -25.87 0.39
C VAL A 207 -12.48 -25.18 1.67
N LEU A 208 -11.60 -24.41 2.33
CA LEU A 208 -11.95 -23.68 3.55
C LEU A 208 -13.06 -22.67 3.33
N GLY A 209 -13.02 -21.91 2.24
CA GLY A 209 -14.07 -20.94 1.91
C GLY A 209 -15.43 -21.61 1.71
N LEU A 210 -15.47 -22.76 1.04
CA LEU A 210 -16.71 -23.50 0.78
C LEU A 210 -17.31 -24.07 2.07
N ILE A 211 -16.51 -24.73 2.90
CA ILE A 211 -17.00 -25.29 4.17
C ILE A 211 -17.38 -24.19 5.16
N TYR A 212 -16.72 -23.02 5.12
CA TYR A 212 -17.10 -21.86 5.94
C TYR A 212 -18.48 -21.34 5.55
N ALA A 213 -18.76 -21.17 4.25
CA ALA A 213 -20.07 -20.74 3.77
C ALA A 213 -21.18 -21.79 4.06
N GLU A 214 -20.83 -23.07 4.07
CA GLU A 214 -21.72 -24.14 4.51
C GLU A 214 -22.03 -24.05 6.00
N MET A 215 -21.00 -24.04 6.86
CA MET A 215 -21.14 -23.97 8.31
C MET A 215 -21.90 -22.72 8.77
N HIS A 216 -21.68 -21.57 8.14
CA HIS A 216 -22.35 -20.33 8.54
C HIS A 216 -23.89 -20.43 8.44
N ARG A 217 -24.42 -21.19 7.47
CA ARG A 217 -25.86 -21.44 7.35
C ARG A 217 -26.40 -22.29 8.50
N HIS A 218 -25.58 -23.18 9.05
CA HIS A 218 -25.94 -23.99 10.22
C HIS A 218 -25.87 -23.17 11.51
N LEU A 219 -24.85 -22.33 11.68
CA LEU A 219 -24.67 -21.47 12.87
C LEU A 219 -25.84 -20.50 13.10
N GLU A 220 -26.45 -19.96 12.04
CA GLU A 220 -27.62 -19.08 12.17
C GLU A 220 -28.85 -19.79 12.76
N GLN A 221 -28.88 -21.12 12.75
CA GLN A 221 -30.03 -21.93 13.12
C GLN A 221 -29.79 -22.80 14.36
N ASP A 222 -28.55 -22.82 14.88
CA ASP A 222 -28.13 -23.75 15.93
C ASP A 222 -27.33 -23.03 17.03
N ALA A 223 -27.96 -22.81 18.18
CA ALA A 223 -27.37 -22.16 19.33
C ALA A 223 -26.22 -22.98 19.97
N GLU A 224 -26.25 -24.31 19.84
CA GLU A 224 -25.20 -25.18 20.36
C GLU A 224 -23.91 -25.01 19.54
N LEU A 225 -24.03 -24.86 18.23
CA LEU A 225 -22.89 -24.56 17.36
C LEU A 225 -22.31 -23.16 17.65
N ASP A 226 -23.13 -22.13 17.94
CA ASP A 226 -22.61 -20.81 18.35
C ASP A 226 -21.85 -20.90 19.69
N MET A 227 -22.33 -21.71 20.63
CA MET A 227 -21.63 -21.95 21.90
C MET A 227 -20.26 -22.61 21.66
N GLN A 228 -20.18 -23.62 20.80
CA GLN A 228 -18.90 -24.23 20.42
C GLN A 228 -17.94 -23.23 19.75
N VAL A 229 -18.44 -22.31 18.93
CA VAL A 229 -17.61 -21.24 18.35
C VAL A 229 -17.03 -20.32 19.45
N ARG A 230 -17.82 -20.00 20.48
CA ARG A 230 -17.34 -19.21 21.63
C ARG A 230 -16.31 -19.95 22.47
N GLU A 231 -16.50 -21.25 22.68
CA GLU A 231 -15.52 -22.10 23.35
C GLU A 231 -14.20 -22.15 22.59
N ILE A 232 -14.26 -22.34 21.27
CA ILE A 232 -13.08 -22.29 20.41
C ILE A 232 -12.40 -20.93 20.52
N LEU A 233 -13.13 -19.82 20.39
CA LEU A 233 -12.60 -18.46 20.52
C LEU A 233 -11.85 -18.25 21.84
N SER A 234 -12.45 -18.69 22.96
CA SER A 234 -11.80 -18.63 24.27
C SER A 234 -10.50 -19.44 24.29
N ASP A 235 -10.49 -20.67 23.73
CA ASP A 235 -9.27 -21.47 23.62
C ASP A 235 -8.21 -20.81 22.74
N LEU A 236 -8.60 -20.12 21.65
CA LEU A 236 -7.66 -19.39 20.78
C LEU A 236 -6.88 -18.33 21.56
N GLU A 237 -7.57 -17.57 22.41
CA GLU A 237 -6.98 -16.53 23.28
C GLU A 237 -6.04 -17.12 24.33
N HIS A 238 -6.44 -18.22 24.98
CA HIS A 238 -5.64 -18.88 26.03
C HIS A 238 -4.51 -19.76 25.49
N GLY A 239 -4.49 -20.04 24.18
CA GLY A 239 -3.44 -20.85 23.55
C GLY A 239 -3.59 -22.36 23.77
N GLY A 240 -4.82 -22.87 23.87
CA GLY A 240 -5.11 -24.28 24.06
C GLY A 240 -4.95 -25.14 22.80
N GLU A 241 -5.59 -26.31 22.77
CA GLU A 241 -5.45 -27.26 21.64
C GLU A 241 -6.14 -26.76 20.37
N TRP A 242 -7.28 -26.08 20.49
CA TRP A 242 -7.93 -25.45 19.34
C TRP A 242 -7.06 -24.36 18.76
N SER A 243 -6.35 -23.58 19.59
CA SER A 243 -5.38 -22.58 19.14
C SER A 243 -4.26 -23.18 18.27
N LYS A 244 -3.71 -24.33 18.68
CA LYS A 244 -2.70 -25.05 17.89
C LYS A 244 -3.28 -25.60 16.59
N MET A 245 -4.54 -26.06 16.61
CA MET A 245 -5.24 -26.53 15.40
C MET A 245 -5.54 -25.39 14.44
N ALA A 246 -6.04 -24.26 14.94
CA ALA A 246 -6.30 -23.03 14.19
C ALA A 246 -5.04 -22.57 13.46
N ARG A 247 -3.91 -22.47 14.18
CA ARG A 247 -2.63 -22.09 13.58
C ARG A 247 -2.22 -23.01 12.43
N ARG A 248 -2.32 -24.34 12.60
CA ARG A 248 -1.99 -25.31 11.54
C ARG A 248 -2.93 -25.18 10.33
N LEU A 249 -4.22 -24.95 10.58
CA LEU A 249 -5.21 -24.78 9.52
C LEU A 249 -4.94 -23.50 8.73
N ALA A 250 -4.71 -22.40 9.45
CA ALA A 250 -4.40 -21.11 8.88
C ALA A 250 -3.08 -21.12 8.09
N GLU A 251 -1.99 -21.73 8.60
CA GLU A 251 -0.72 -21.86 7.86
C GLU A 251 -0.90 -22.56 6.50
N ARG A 252 -1.76 -23.58 6.43
CA ARG A 252 -2.09 -24.25 5.16
C ARG A 252 -2.92 -23.35 4.24
N CYS A 253 -3.87 -22.58 4.77
CA CYS A 253 -4.65 -21.62 3.98
C CYS A 253 -3.74 -20.54 3.39
N VAL A 254 -2.88 -19.95 4.23
CA VAL A 254 -1.94 -18.89 3.84
C VAL A 254 -0.98 -19.40 2.78
N LYS A 255 -0.47 -20.63 2.90
CA LYS A 255 0.36 -21.24 1.85
C LYS A 255 -0.39 -21.28 0.50
N ALA A 256 -1.66 -21.66 0.50
CA ALA A 256 -2.47 -21.69 -0.73
C ALA A 256 -2.76 -20.27 -1.26
N ASN A 257 -3.07 -19.30 -0.40
CA ASN A 257 -3.24 -17.91 -0.81
C ASN A 257 -1.95 -17.33 -1.40
N LEU A 258 -0.79 -17.72 -0.86
CA LEU A 258 0.51 -17.30 -1.33
C LEU A 258 0.85 -17.85 -2.73
N GLU A 259 0.32 -19.01 -3.12
CA GLU A 259 0.42 -19.53 -4.49
C GLU A 259 -0.32 -18.62 -5.49
N THR A 260 -1.49 -18.08 -5.09
CA THR A 260 -2.24 -17.10 -5.90
C THR A 260 -1.46 -15.80 -6.06
N THR A 261 -0.88 -15.28 -4.97
CA THR A 261 -0.11 -14.02 -5.04
C THR A 261 1.20 -14.20 -5.80
N ASP A 262 1.84 -15.38 -5.73
CA ASP A 262 3.00 -15.70 -6.55
C ASP A 262 2.69 -15.61 -8.04
N ARG A 263 1.54 -16.15 -8.48
CA ARG A 263 1.09 -16.07 -9.87
C ARG A 263 0.86 -14.62 -10.32
N LEU A 264 0.42 -13.75 -9.42
CA LEU A 264 0.27 -12.31 -9.66
C LEU A 264 1.58 -11.51 -9.54
N GLY A 265 2.71 -12.17 -9.24
CA GLY A 265 3.99 -11.51 -9.00
C GLY A 265 4.01 -10.64 -7.74
N ILE A 266 3.22 -10.97 -6.73
CA ILE A 266 3.10 -10.24 -5.46
C ILE A 266 3.81 -11.03 -4.35
N ASN A 267 4.76 -10.37 -3.69
CA ASN A 267 5.61 -10.99 -2.67
C ASN A 267 5.61 -10.21 -1.36
N TYR A 268 5.92 -10.92 -0.28
CA TYR A 268 5.94 -10.38 1.09
C TYR A 268 7.29 -10.66 1.74
N ASP A 269 7.77 -9.71 2.55
CA ASP A 269 9.00 -9.89 3.34
C ASP A 269 8.69 -10.58 4.67
N LEU A 270 7.53 -10.27 5.27
CA LEU A 270 7.14 -10.77 6.57
C LEU A 270 5.65 -11.12 6.66
N LEU A 271 5.36 -12.33 7.14
CA LEU A 271 4.04 -12.75 7.61
C LEU A 271 3.95 -12.51 9.12
N VAL A 272 3.00 -11.67 9.55
CA VAL A 272 2.78 -11.35 10.96
C VAL A 272 1.48 -12.01 11.42
N TRP A 273 1.55 -12.83 12.45
CA TRP A 273 0.42 -13.58 12.95
C TRP A 273 -0.12 -12.96 14.22
N GLU A 274 -1.43 -12.80 14.30
CA GLU A 274 -2.12 -12.23 15.45
C GLU A 274 -1.79 -13.01 16.73
N SER A 275 -1.78 -14.33 16.65
CA SER A 275 -1.48 -15.16 17.81
C SER A 275 -0.02 -15.09 18.25
N ASP A 276 0.91 -14.68 17.38
CA ASP A 276 2.29 -14.40 17.77
C ASP A 276 2.43 -13.00 18.40
N LEU A 277 1.68 -12.01 17.90
CA LEU A 277 1.60 -10.66 18.48
C LEU A 277 0.99 -10.70 19.88
N ALA A 278 -0.15 -11.36 20.05
CA ALA A 278 -0.84 -11.49 21.33
C ALA A 278 0.05 -12.13 22.41
N ARG A 279 0.91 -13.09 22.03
CA ARG A 279 1.81 -13.81 22.96
C ARG A 279 3.19 -13.18 23.14
N SER A 280 3.43 -12.03 22.51
CA SER A 280 4.74 -11.37 22.54
C SER A 280 4.95 -10.45 23.75
N GLY A 281 3.87 -10.08 24.45
CA GLY A 281 3.87 -9.02 25.46
C GLY A 281 3.79 -7.60 24.90
N ILE A 282 3.79 -7.41 23.57
CA ILE A 282 3.67 -6.10 22.92
C ILE A 282 2.32 -5.44 23.25
N LEU A 283 1.24 -6.22 23.29
CA LEU A 283 -0.08 -5.72 23.66
C LEU A 283 -0.10 -5.23 25.11
N ASP A 284 0.40 -6.02 26.05
CA ASP A 284 0.47 -5.65 27.47
C ASP A 284 1.34 -4.40 27.69
N GLU A 285 2.48 -4.32 26.99
CA GLU A 285 3.35 -3.15 27.01
C GLU A 285 2.60 -1.90 26.50
N THR A 286 1.89 -2.04 25.38
CA THR A 286 1.11 -0.95 24.78
C THR A 286 0.01 -0.46 25.70
N LEU A 287 -0.74 -1.40 26.30
CA LEU A 287 -1.80 -1.06 27.25
C LEU A 287 -1.25 -0.33 28.48
N LYS A 288 -0.10 -0.77 29.01
CA LYS A 288 0.58 -0.07 30.12
C LYS A 288 1.01 1.34 29.74
N GLN A 289 1.55 1.53 28.53
CA GLN A 289 1.92 2.85 28.04
C GLN A 289 0.70 3.77 27.94
N LEU A 290 -0.41 3.27 27.39
CA LEU A 290 -1.66 4.04 27.26
C LEU A 290 -2.27 4.36 28.63
N MET A 291 -2.33 3.40 29.55
CA MET A 291 -2.83 3.60 30.91
C MET A 291 -2.00 4.58 31.74
N ALA A 292 -0.71 4.75 31.42
CA ALA A 292 0.14 5.76 32.05
C ALA A 292 -0.18 7.20 31.57
N THR A 293 -1.00 7.36 30.53
CA THR A 293 -1.49 8.67 30.08
C THR A 293 -2.77 9.07 30.83
N ASN A 294 -3.09 10.36 30.83
CA ASN A 294 -4.38 10.86 31.33
C ASN A 294 -5.54 10.69 30.32
N ARG A 295 -5.34 9.90 29.27
CA ARG A 295 -6.32 9.70 28.18
C ARG A 295 -7.08 8.39 28.28
N VAL A 296 -6.68 7.47 29.16
CA VAL A 296 -7.45 6.26 29.44
C VAL A 296 -8.30 6.50 30.67
N ILE A 297 -9.62 6.38 30.51
CA ILE A 297 -10.62 6.59 31.56
C ILE A 297 -11.43 5.31 31.78
N ASP A 298 -11.96 5.16 32.99
CA ASP A 298 -12.92 4.10 33.29
C ASP A 298 -14.26 4.39 32.62
N GLY A 299 -14.84 3.36 32.00
CA GLY A 299 -16.16 3.45 31.42
C GLY A 299 -17.25 3.61 32.47
N THR A 300 -18.31 4.32 32.10
CA THR A 300 -19.48 4.56 32.95
C THR A 300 -20.74 3.94 32.34
N GLY A 301 -21.78 3.74 33.15
CA GLY A 301 -23.07 3.21 32.67
C GLY A 301 -22.94 1.80 32.07
N GLU A 302 -23.42 1.60 30.85
CA GLU A 302 -23.34 0.31 30.13
C GLU A 302 -21.90 -0.16 29.86
N ARG A 303 -20.91 0.73 30.00
CA ARG A 303 -19.48 0.41 29.82
C ARG A 303 -18.72 0.34 31.15
N ALA A 304 -19.42 0.22 32.29
CA ALA A 304 -18.78 0.14 33.61
C ALA A 304 -17.74 -1.00 33.67
N GLY A 305 -16.54 -0.68 34.16
CA GLY A 305 -15.41 -1.60 34.26
C GLY A 305 -14.60 -1.79 32.97
N ALA A 306 -15.00 -1.19 31.85
CA ALA A 306 -14.19 -1.16 30.63
C ALA A 306 -13.18 -0.01 30.68
N MET A 307 -12.01 -0.19 30.06
CA MET A 307 -11.03 0.88 29.87
C MET A 307 -11.26 1.56 28.52
N ILE A 308 -11.46 2.89 28.53
CA ILE A 308 -11.81 3.68 27.35
C ILE A 308 -10.68 4.67 27.04
N LEU A 309 -10.21 4.68 25.79
CA LEU A 309 -9.34 5.72 25.26
C LEU A 309 -10.18 6.92 24.86
N SER A 310 -9.96 8.04 25.55
CA SER A 310 -10.57 9.32 25.22
C SER A 310 -9.90 9.96 24.01
N LEU A 311 -10.70 10.21 22.97
CA LEU A 311 -10.27 10.68 21.65
C LEU A 311 -11.03 11.94 21.20
N SER A 312 -11.94 12.44 22.04
CA SER A 312 -12.82 13.57 21.73
C SER A 312 -12.06 14.83 21.28
N ASP A 313 -10.88 15.12 21.85
CA ASP A 313 -10.00 16.24 21.45
C ASP A 313 -9.48 16.13 20.01
N PHE A 314 -9.51 14.93 19.43
CA PHE A 314 -9.12 14.67 18.04
C PHE A 314 -10.33 14.64 17.08
N GLY A 315 -11.53 14.96 17.57
CA GLY A 315 -12.78 14.85 16.81
C GLY A 315 -13.07 13.40 16.41
N ILE A 316 -12.79 12.46 17.33
CA ILE A 316 -12.98 11.01 17.15
C ILE A 316 -13.77 10.51 18.37
N GLU A 317 -14.70 9.58 18.15
CA GLU A 317 -15.44 8.94 19.24
C GLU A 317 -14.50 8.11 20.13
N ASP A 318 -14.66 8.25 21.44
CA ASP A 318 -13.93 7.50 22.46
C ASP A 318 -14.07 5.98 22.25
N LYS A 319 -12.98 5.24 22.47
CA LYS A 319 -12.90 3.83 22.08
C LYS A 319 -12.53 2.93 23.24
N VAL A 320 -13.32 1.88 23.47
CA VAL A 320 -12.98 0.81 24.40
C VAL A 320 -11.67 0.16 23.96
N LEU A 321 -10.69 0.06 24.85
CA LEU A 321 -9.43 -0.67 24.65
C LEU A 321 -9.51 -2.06 25.28
N VAL A 322 -10.07 -2.14 26.48
CA VAL A 322 -10.24 -3.37 27.26
C VAL A 322 -11.67 -3.42 27.76
N ARG A 323 -12.35 -4.54 27.54
CA ARG A 323 -13.71 -4.77 28.03
C ARG A 323 -13.74 -4.99 29.55
N SER A 324 -14.93 -4.98 30.14
CA SER A 324 -15.13 -5.23 31.57
C SER A 324 -14.69 -6.63 32.04
N ASP A 325 -14.60 -7.59 31.11
CA ASP A 325 -14.09 -8.94 31.34
C ASP A 325 -12.55 -9.04 31.25
N GLY A 326 -11.86 -7.92 30.98
CA GLY A 326 -10.40 -7.88 30.82
C GLY A 326 -9.91 -8.17 29.39
N THR A 327 -10.80 -8.49 28.44
CA THR A 327 -10.41 -8.82 27.07
C THR A 327 -10.08 -7.56 26.27
N ALA A 328 -8.85 -7.49 25.76
CA ALA A 328 -8.40 -6.43 24.86
C ALA A 328 -9.07 -6.54 23.48
N VAL A 329 -9.58 -5.42 22.96
CA VAL A 329 -10.26 -5.39 21.66
C VAL A 329 -9.28 -5.20 20.49
N TYR A 330 -9.76 -5.41 19.27
CA TYR A 330 -9.00 -5.24 18.02
C TYR A 330 -8.25 -3.90 17.94
N THR A 331 -8.87 -2.80 18.36
CA THR A 331 -8.22 -1.49 18.39
C THR A 331 -6.93 -1.47 19.21
N ALA A 332 -6.89 -2.14 20.37
CA ALA A 332 -5.67 -2.19 21.18
C ALA A 332 -4.55 -2.99 20.48
N ARG A 333 -4.92 -4.07 19.77
CA ARG A 333 -4.00 -4.89 18.98
C ARG A 333 -3.45 -4.12 17.77
N ASP A 334 -4.28 -3.34 17.08
CA ASP A 334 -3.85 -2.48 15.96
C ASP A 334 -2.86 -1.39 16.42
N ILE A 335 -3.14 -0.75 17.57
CA ILE A 335 -2.21 0.23 18.16
C ILE A 335 -0.87 -0.43 18.51
N ALA A 336 -0.93 -1.59 19.15
CA ALA A 336 0.23 -2.37 19.54
C ALA A 336 1.09 -2.76 18.33
N TYR A 337 0.44 -3.19 17.25
CA TYR A 337 1.12 -3.53 16.01
C TYR A 337 1.74 -2.30 15.32
N GLN A 338 1.04 -1.17 15.29
CA GLN A 338 1.56 0.08 14.73
C GLN A 338 2.78 0.58 15.50
N LEU A 339 2.74 0.55 16.85
CA LEU A 339 3.89 0.89 17.69
C LEU A 339 5.09 -0.03 17.41
N TRP A 340 4.84 -1.34 17.24
CA TRP A 340 5.90 -2.29 16.90
C TRP A 340 6.51 -1.99 15.52
N LYS A 341 5.71 -1.66 14.50
CA LYS A 341 6.21 -1.26 13.16
C LYS A 341 7.19 -0.08 13.24
N PHE A 342 6.93 0.90 14.10
CA PHE A 342 7.83 2.04 14.34
C PHE A 342 8.96 1.75 15.34
N GLY A 343 9.02 0.55 15.91
CA GLY A 343 10.03 0.20 16.91
C GLY A 343 9.86 0.92 18.25
N LYS A 344 8.62 1.25 18.64
CA LYS A 344 8.27 1.92 19.92
C LYS A 344 7.93 0.94 21.04
N THR A 345 8.21 -0.33 20.84
CA THR A 345 8.01 -1.40 21.83
C THR A 345 9.37 -1.98 22.21
N LYS A 346 9.58 -2.23 23.51
CA LYS A 346 10.78 -2.91 24.01
C LYS A 346 10.69 -4.41 23.79
N THR A 347 9.49 -4.96 23.93
CA THR A 347 9.17 -6.33 23.55
C THR A 347 9.17 -6.46 22.03
N GLY A 348 9.61 -7.62 21.54
CA GLY A 348 9.83 -7.85 20.12
C GLY A 348 9.33 -9.22 19.68
N LEU A 349 9.02 -9.32 18.41
CA LEU A 349 8.59 -10.56 17.77
C LEU A 349 9.78 -11.47 17.45
N LYS A 350 9.53 -12.78 17.46
CA LYS A 350 10.46 -13.82 17.03
C LYS A 350 10.09 -14.29 15.62
N PHE A 351 11.10 -14.64 14.84
CA PHE A 351 10.95 -14.93 13.41
C PHE A 351 11.64 -16.23 13.01
N LYS A 352 11.09 -16.88 11.98
CA LYS A 352 11.74 -17.95 11.23
C LYS A 352 11.57 -17.70 9.73
N ILE A 353 12.38 -18.36 8.91
CA ILE A 353 12.15 -18.37 7.47
C ILE A 353 10.85 -19.13 7.21
N HIS A 354 9.98 -18.57 6.37
CA HIS A 354 8.77 -19.24 5.90
C HIS A 354 9.06 -19.98 4.59
N SER A 355 9.51 -19.26 3.57
CA SER A 355 9.69 -19.79 2.21
C SER A 355 10.63 -18.92 1.38
N LYS A 356 11.26 -19.51 0.35
CA LYS A 356 11.85 -18.77 -0.77
C LYS A 356 10.81 -18.68 -1.89
N ARG A 357 10.55 -17.47 -2.38
CA ARG A 357 9.54 -17.16 -3.40
C ARG A 357 10.11 -17.36 -4.82
N PRO A 358 9.26 -17.45 -5.86
CA PRO A 358 9.71 -17.67 -7.24
C PRO A 358 10.69 -16.60 -7.75
N ASP A 359 10.54 -15.34 -7.32
CA ASP A 359 11.44 -14.23 -7.63
C ASP A 359 12.78 -14.27 -6.85
N GLY A 360 12.98 -15.30 -6.02
CA GLY A 360 14.16 -15.47 -5.18
C GLY A 360 14.07 -14.80 -3.82
N ARG A 361 13.04 -13.99 -3.54
CA ARG A 361 12.85 -13.32 -2.25
C ARG A 361 12.66 -14.34 -1.13
N VAL A 362 13.18 -14.03 0.06
CA VAL A 362 13.01 -14.86 1.25
C VAL A 362 11.95 -14.24 2.15
N THR A 363 10.79 -14.89 2.24
CA THR A 363 9.71 -14.49 3.15
C THR A 363 9.96 -15.07 4.53
N PHE A 364 9.85 -14.24 5.55
CA PHE A 364 9.90 -14.64 6.95
C PHE A 364 8.49 -14.70 7.52
N THR A 365 8.35 -15.37 8.67
CA THR A 365 7.12 -15.40 9.44
C THR A 365 7.43 -15.21 10.91
N THR A 366 6.54 -14.53 11.61
CA THR A 366 6.53 -14.56 13.07
C THR A 366 6.27 -15.99 13.57
N SER A 367 6.89 -16.33 14.71
CA SER A 367 6.73 -17.62 15.38
C SER A 367 7.31 -17.58 16.79
N GLN A 368 6.57 -18.07 17.78
CA GLN A 368 7.06 -18.27 19.17
C GLN A 368 8.36 -19.08 19.28
N ARG A 369 8.58 -20.02 18.34
CA ARG A 369 9.80 -20.86 18.26
C ARG A 369 10.91 -20.26 17.39
N GLY A 370 10.70 -19.05 16.89
CA GLY A 370 11.68 -18.33 16.09
C GLY A 370 12.78 -17.69 16.92
N ARG A 371 13.59 -16.86 16.26
CA ARG A 371 14.65 -16.05 16.86
C ARG A 371 14.39 -14.57 16.68
N LEU A 372 14.95 -13.74 17.54
CA LEU A 372 14.94 -12.29 17.34
C LEU A 372 15.77 -11.94 16.09
N ILE A 373 15.19 -11.14 15.19
CA ILE A 373 15.88 -10.62 14.00
C ILE A 373 15.64 -9.12 13.96
N ARG A 374 16.71 -8.34 14.17
CA ARG A 374 16.64 -6.86 14.28
C ARG A 374 16.28 -6.14 12.98
N LYS A 375 16.25 -6.85 11.85
CA LYS A 375 16.00 -6.23 10.54
C LYS A 375 14.54 -5.81 10.34
N PHE A 376 13.59 -6.46 11.02
CA PHE A 376 12.15 -6.22 10.87
C PHE A 376 11.63 -5.14 11.82
N GLY A 377 10.60 -4.40 11.42
CA GLY A 377 10.10 -3.25 12.18
C GLY A 377 10.98 -1.99 12.00
N HIS A 378 10.93 -1.06 12.94
CA HIS A 378 11.74 0.18 12.93
C HIS A 378 11.60 1.01 11.65
N ALA A 379 10.39 1.15 11.11
CA ALA A 379 10.15 1.98 9.94
C ALA A 379 10.20 3.47 10.28
N ASP A 380 10.60 4.28 9.30
CA ASP A 380 10.44 5.73 9.33
C ASP A 380 9.01 6.14 8.92
N LYS A 381 8.36 5.34 8.05
CA LYS A 381 6.96 5.51 7.64
C LYS A 381 6.22 4.19 7.56
N VAL A 382 4.93 4.22 7.83
CA VAL A 382 4.05 3.07 7.70
C VAL A 382 2.90 3.41 6.76
N ILE A 383 2.67 2.56 5.75
CA ILE A 383 1.54 2.66 4.84
C ILE A 383 0.67 1.44 5.02
N ASN A 384 -0.55 1.64 5.51
CA ASN A 384 -1.55 0.59 5.66
C ASN A 384 -2.51 0.66 4.47
N VAL A 385 -2.52 -0.38 3.62
CA VAL A 385 -3.44 -0.52 2.48
C VAL A 385 -4.66 -1.29 2.94
N VAL A 386 -5.69 -0.56 3.35
CA VAL A 386 -6.93 -1.12 3.92
C VAL A 386 -8.15 -0.39 3.35
N GLY A 387 -9.30 -1.06 3.32
CA GLY A 387 -10.51 -0.53 2.71
C GLY A 387 -10.96 0.81 3.32
N ALA A 388 -11.70 1.61 2.54
CA ALA A 388 -12.17 2.92 2.97
C ALA A 388 -13.10 2.89 4.20
N GLU A 389 -13.77 1.76 4.44
CA GLU A 389 -14.56 1.48 5.65
C GLU A 389 -13.71 1.47 6.93
N GLN A 390 -12.39 1.29 6.81
CA GLN A 390 -11.44 1.27 7.94
C GLN A 390 -10.83 2.64 8.26
N LYS A 391 -11.33 3.74 7.65
CA LYS A 391 -10.86 5.10 7.96
C LYS A 391 -10.95 5.44 9.45
N PHE A 392 -12.05 5.05 10.12
CA PHE A 392 -12.21 5.32 11.55
C PHE A 392 -11.20 4.53 12.41
N PRO A 393 -11.09 3.19 12.30
CA PRO A 393 -10.05 2.43 12.99
C PRO A 393 -8.63 2.99 12.79
N GLN A 394 -8.24 3.35 11.57
CA GLN A 394 -6.92 3.92 11.29
C GLN A 394 -6.71 5.27 11.99
N ARG A 395 -7.72 6.15 12.00
CA ARG A 395 -7.65 7.42 12.75
C ARG A 395 -7.45 7.20 14.25
N VAL A 396 -8.09 6.18 14.83
CA VAL A 396 -7.91 5.83 16.25
C VAL A 396 -6.47 5.38 16.51
N VAL A 397 -5.93 4.51 15.67
CA VAL A 397 -4.53 4.04 15.78
C VAL A 397 -3.55 5.21 15.72
N PHE A 398 -3.75 6.13 14.78
CA PHE A 398 -2.87 7.29 14.61
C PHE A 398 -2.99 8.25 15.79
N ALA A 399 -4.21 8.52 16.26
CA ALA A 399 -4.43 9.35 17.45
C ALA A 399 -3.74 8.76 18.69
N ALA A 400 -3.75 7.43 18.85
CA ALA A 400 -3.03 6.76 19.94
C ALA A 400 -1.51 7.03 19.91
N LEU A 401 -0.88 7.04 18.74
CA LEU A 401 0.54 7.43 18.60
C LEU A 401 0.76 8.87 19.11
N LYS A 402 -0.10 9.80 18.70
CA LYS A 402 -0.01 11.20 19.13
C LYS A 402 -0.22 11.36 20.65
N ILE A 403 -1.17 10.62 21.22
CA ILE A 403 -1.41 10.58 22.68
C ILE A 403 -0.19 10.09 23.45
N LEU A 404 0.54 9.10 22.91
CA LEU A 404 1.77 8.57 23.49
C LEU A 404 3.00 9.48 23.27
N GLY A 405 2.83 10.65 22.63
CA GLY A 405 3.91 11.60 22.36
C GLY A 405 4.73 11.29 21.10
N TYR A 406 4.28 10.35 20.26
CA TYR A 406 4.94 9.95 19.02
C TYR A 406 4.43 10.76 17.82
N GLU A 407 4.67 12.07 17.83
CA GLU A 407 4.13 12.99 16.82
C GLU A 407 4.70 12.74 15.42
N GLN A 408 5.97 12.36 15.31
CA GLN A 408 6.56 12.03 14.00
C GLN A 408 5.96 10.74 13.41
N GLU A 409 5.76 9.71 14.23
CA GLU A 409 5.14 8.45 13.83
C GLU A 409 3.66 8.63 13.46
N PHE A 410 2.97 9.54 14.15
CA PHE A 410 1.62 9.98 13.76
C PHE A 410 1.61 10.59 12.36
N LEU A 411 2.50 11.56 12.08
CA LEU A 411 2.59 12.21 10.76
C LEU A 411 3.06 11.26 9.64
N ASN A 412 3.83 10.24 10.01
CA ASN A 412 4.38 9.23 9.10
C ASN A 412 3.53 7.96 9.00
N SER A 413 2.32 7.97 9.58
CA SER A 413 1.33 6.92 9.42
C SER A 413 0.35 7.29 8.31
N HIS A 414 0.30 6.46 7.27
CA HIS A 414 -0.52 6.71 6.09
C HIS A 414 -1.54 5.58 5.91
N HIS A 415 -2.81 5.97 5.73
CA HIS A 415 -3.87 5.05 5.31
C HIS A 415 -4.07 5.21 3.81
N LEU A 416 -3.61 4.22 3.03
CA LEU A 416 -3.94 4.14 1.60
C LEU A 416 -5.31 3.47 1.45
N ALA A 417 -6.35 4.28 1.56
CA ALA A 417 -7.73 3.84 1.46
C ALA A 417 -8.09 3.45 0.02
N TYR A 418 -8.83 2.36 -0.14
CA TYR A 418 -9.42 1.97 -1.42
C TYR A 418 -10.88 1.56 -1.28
N GLU A 419 -11.68 1.86 -2.29
CA GLU A 419 -13.04 1.36 -2.42
C GLU A 419 -13.06 -0.08 -2.92
N HIS A 420 -14.05 -0.85 -2.49
CA HIS A 420 -14.11 -2.27 -2.85
C HIS A 420 -14.41 -2.53 -4.33
N VAL A 421 -14.10 -3.76 -4.75
CA VAL A 421 -14.61 -4.34 -5.99
C VAL A 421 -15.96 -4.99 -5.74
N TRP A 422 -16.96 -4.66 -6.56
CA TRP A 422 -18.32 -5.16 -6.47
C TRP A 422 -18.65 -5.98 -7.71
N LEU A 423 -19.61 -6.89 -7.59
CA LEU A 423 -20.29 -7.48 -8.73
C LEU A 423 -21.50 -6.61 -9.10
N PRO A 424 -22.03 -6.74 -10.33
CA PRO A 424 -23.32 -6.14 -10.68
C PRO A 424 -24.45 -6.55 -9.72
N SER A 425 -24.38 -7.77 -9.18
CA SER A 425 -25.32 -8.32 -8.19
C SER A 425 -25.08 -7.83 -6.75
N GLY A 426 -24.03 -7.05 -6.49
CA GLY A 426 -23.72 -6.48 -5.18
C GLY A 426 -22.33 -6.84 -4.64
N ARG A 427 -22.19 -6.75 -3.31
CA ARG A 427 -20.90 -7.00 -2.63
C ARG A 427 -20.59 -8.49 -2.54
N PHE A 428 -19.30 -8.83 -2.53
CA PHE A 428 -18.85 -10.16 -2.13
C PHE A 428 -19.23 -10.47 -0.69
N SER A 429 -19.65 -11.71 -0.43
CA SER A 429 -19.96 -12.22 0.89
C SER A 429 -19.32 -13.58 1.06
N GLY A 430 -18.39 -13.66 2.01
CA GLY A 430 -17.79 -14.94 2.42
C GLY A 430 -18.85 -15.92 2.92
N ARG A 431 -19.78 -15.42 3.76
CA ARG A 431 -20.85 -16.20 4.40
C ARG A 431 -21.84 -16.77 3.39
N LYS A 432 -22.20 -16.01 2.36
CA LYS A 432 -23.13 -16.44 1.31
C LYS A 432 -22.45 -17.13 0.12
N GLY A 433 -21.11 -17.21 0.10
CA GLY A 433 -20.37 -17.82 -0.99
C GLY A 433 -20.44 -17.07 -2.33
N THR A 434 -20.79 -15.78 -2.36
CA THR A 434 -20.95 -15.03 -3.63
C THR A 434 -19.62 -14.73 -4.35
N TRP A 435 -18.50 -15.16 -3.77
CA TRP A 435 -17.16 -15.09 -4.36
C TRP A 435 -16.84 -16.31 -5.25
N VAL A 436 -17.64 -17.38 -5.22
CA VAL A 436 -17.43 -18.57 -6.04
C VAL A 436 -17.49 -18.19 -7.52
N GLY A 437 -16.46 -18.56 -8.30
CA GLY A 437 -16.29 -18.15 -9.69
C GLY A 437 -15.66 -16.76 -9.86
N PHE A 438 -15.36 -16.06 -8.77
CA PHE A 438 -14.70 -14.75 -8.76
C PHE A 438 -13.50 -14.74 -7.80
N SER A 439 -12.96 -15.93 -7.50
CA SER A 439 -11.65 -16.00 -6.85
C SER A 439 -10.60 -15.38 -7.77
N LEU A 440 -9.48 -14.95 -7.20
CA LEU A 440 -8.36 -14.47 -8.02
C LEU A 440 -7.79 -15.59 -8.90
N ASP A 441 -7.82 -16.84 -8.43
CA ASP A 441 -7.38 -17.97 -9.24
C ASP A 441 -8.31 -18.13 -10.47
N ASP A 442 -9.63 -18.04 -10.29
CA ASP A 442 -10.61 -18.11 -11.39
C ASP A 442 -10.42 -16.97 -12.40
N VAL A 443 -10.26 -15.74 -11.90
CA VAL A 443 -10.11 -14.55 -12.75
C VAL A 443 -8.81 -14.58 -13.54
N VAL A 444 -7.70 -14.98 -12.92
CA VAL A 444 -6.41 -15.10 -13.61
C VAL A 444 -6.45 -16.23 -14.63
N GLU A 445 -7.02 -17.38 -14.28
CA GLU A 445 -7.11 -18.51 -15.21
C GLU A 445 -7.92 -18.15 -16.47
N GLU A 446 -9.07 -17.52 -16.30
CA GLU A 446 -9.89 -17.07 -17.43
C GLU A 446 -9.16 -16.01 -18.27
N ALA A 447 -8.47 -15.05 -17.63
CA ALA A 447 -7.71 -14.02 -18.34
C ALA A 447 -6.59 -14.61 -19.19
N VAL A 448 -5.85 -15.57 -18.64
CA VAL A 448 -4.76 -16.27 -19.33
C VAL A 448 -5.30 -17.15 -20.46
N ALA A 449 -6.43 -17.84 -20.24
CA ALA A 449 -7.06 -18.66 -21.28
C ALA A 449 -7.47 -17.82 -22.50
N ARG A 450 -8.06 -16.63 -22.27
CA ARG A 450 -8.41 -15.70 -23.36
C ARG A 450 -7.19 -15.11 -24.05
N ALA A 451 -6.20 -14.66 -23.29
CA ALA A 451 -4.94 -14.18 -23.85
C ALA A 451 -4.29 -15.25 -24.74
N TYR A 452 -4.30 -16.51 -24.30
CA TYR A 452 -3.78 -17.63 -25.09
C TYR A 452 -4.56 -17.84 -26.39
N ALA A 453 -5.90 -17.74 -26.37
CA ALA A 453 -6.71 -17.87 -27.58
C ALA A 453 -6.34 -16.80 -28.63
N ILE A 454 -6.21 -15.54 -28.19
CA ILE A 454 -5.80 -14.40 -29.05
C ILE A 454 -4.38 -14.60 -29.59
N ILE A 455 -3.42 -14.96 -28.73
CA ILE A 455 -2.03 -15.18 -29.14
C ILE A 455 -1.92 -16.36 -30.11
N LYS A 456 -2.69 -17.43 -29.90
CA LYS A 456 -2.71 -18.58 -30.80
C LYS A 456 -3.20 -18.21 -32.19
N GLU A 457 -4.14 -17.28 -32.31
CA GLU A 457 -4.65 -16.77 -33.57
C GLU A 457 -3.62 -15.85 -34.27
N HIS A 458 -3.06 -14.87 -33.55
CA HIS A 458 -2.17 -13.85 -34.15
C HIS A 458 -0.70 -14.26 -34.25
N ALA A 459 -0.25 -15.24 -33.48
CA ALA A 459 1.12 -15.72 -33.44
C ALA A 459 1.19 -17.24 -33.65
N ALA A 460 0.41 -17.76 -34.61
CA ALA A 460 0.23 -19.18 -34.87
C ALA A 460 1.56 -19.94 -35.09
N ASP A 461 2.55 -19.31 -35.72
CA ASP A 461 3.85 -19.90 -36.07
C ASP A 461 4.85 -19.96 -34.91
N THR A 462 4.50 -19.43 -33.73
CA THR A 462 5.36 -19.46 -32.55
C THR A 462 5.24 -20.77 -31.76
N SER A 463 6.27 -21.07 -30.97
CA SER A 463 6.29 -22.29 -30.13
C SER A 463 5.17 -22.28 -29.09
N GLU A 464 4.64 -23.46 -28.76
CA GLU A 464 3.63 -23.59 -27.69
C GLU A 464 4.11 -23.09 -26.33
N LYS A 465 5.42 -23.20 -26.06
CA LYS A 465 6.03 -22.63 -24.86
C LYS A 465 5.90 -21.11 -24.85
N PHE A 466 6.29 -20.44 -25.94
CA PHE A 466 6.17 -18.99 -26.07
C PHE A 466 4.72 -18.52 -25.93
N LYS A 467 3.78 -19.18 -26.61
CA LYS A 467 2.35 -18.83 -26.54
C LYS A 467 1.83 -18.86 -25.11
N ARG A 468 2.21 -19.89 -24.33
CA ARG A 468 1.80 -20.01 -22.92
C ARG A 468 2.46 -18.96 -22.03
N GLU A 469 3.76 -18.71 -22.21
CA GLU A 469 4.48 -17.68 -21.44
C GLU A 469 3.93 -16.27 -21.72
N ALA A 470 3.68 -15.96 -22.99
CA ALA A 470 3.07 -14.70 -23.42
C ALA A 470 1.63 -14.56 -22.89
N ALA A 471 0.83 -15.62 -22.95
CA ALA A 471 -0.54 -15.61 -22.41
C ALA A 471 -0.58 -15.39 -20.90
N GLU A 472 0.33 -16.02 -20.15
CA GLU A 472 0.45 -15.79 -18.70
C GLU A 472 0.82 -14.34 -18.42
N ALA A 473 1.80 -13.79 -19.12
CA ALA A 473 2.23 -12.39 -18.95
C ALA A 473 1.12 -11.39 -19.28
N VAL A 474 0.40 -11.60 -20.40
CA VAL A 474 -0.69 -10.72 -20.84
C VAL A 474 -1.91 -10.85 -19.90
N GLY A 475 -2.32 -12.07 -19.56
CA GLY A 475 -3.47 -12.31 -18.69
C GLY A 475 -3.26 -11.77 -17.28
N VAL A 476 -2.12 -12.09 -16.65
CA VAL A 476 -1.77 -11.55 -15.32
C VAL A 476 -1.60 -10.03 -15.38
N GLY A 477 -0.97 -9.51 -16.42
CA GLY A 477 -0.81 -8.07 -16.66
C GLY A 477 -2.14 -7.34 -16.75
N ALA A 478 -3.10 -7.88 -17.50
CA ALA A 478 -4.44 -7.31 -17.65
C ALA A 478 -5.23 -7.32 -16.33
N VAL A 479 -5.18 -8.41 -15.56
CA VAL A 479 -5.82 -8.46 -14.24
C VAL A 479 -5.21 -7.42 -13.29
N ARG A 480 -3.89 -7.27 -13.26
CA ARG A 480 -3.23 -6.25 -12.45
C ARG A 480 -3.60 -4.83 -12.91
N TYR A 481 -3.54 -4.59 -14.22
CA TYR A 481 -3.81 -3.27 -14.79
C TYR A 481 -5.26 -2.84 -14.57
N SER A 482 -6.24 -3.73 -14.76
CA SER A 482 -7.66 -3.42 -14.52
C SER A 482 -7.95 -3.02 -13.06
N LEU A 483 -7.18 -3.55 -12.11
CA LEU A 483 -7.29 -3.19 -10.69
C LEU A 483 -6.59 -1.85 -10.35
N LEU A 484 -5.64 -1.41 -11.17
CA LEU A 484 -4.85 -0.18 -10.99
C LEU A 484 -5.34 1.01 -11.83
N SER A 485 -5.97 0.77 -12.98
CA SER A 485 -6.41 1.79 -13.94
C SER A 485 -7.51 2.70 -13.37
N THR A 486 -8.16 2.26 -12.29
CA THR A 486 -9.16 3.04 -11.56
C THR A 486 -8.59 3.55 -10.25
N SER A 487 -8.69 4.87 -10.03
CA SER A 487 -8.30 5.53 -8.77
C SER A 487 -8.80 4.73 -7.55
N PRO A 488 -7.97 4.51 -6.50
CA PRO A 488 -8.35 3.77 -5.30
C PRO A 488 -9.66 4.27 -4.66
N GLU A 489 -9.93 5.57 -4.73
CA GLU A 489 -11.13 6.21 -4.17
C GLU A 489 -12.42 5.90 -4.94
N LYS A 490 -12.31 5.31 -6.13
CA LYS A 490 -13.47 4.93 -6.95
C LYS A 490 -13.75 3.44 -6.81
N ARG A 491 -15.03 3.11 -6.62
CA ARG A 491 -15.53 1.73 -6.67
C ARG A 491 -15.30 1.13 -8.06
N ILE A 492 -14.89 -0.13 -8.11
CA ILE A 492 -14.85 -0.93 -9.34
C ILE A 492 -16.07 -1.86 -9.34
N THR A 493 -16.82 -1.90 -10.44
CA THR A 493 -17.82 -2.94 -10.67
C THR A 493 -17.20 -3.95 -11.63
N PHE A 494 -16.80 -5.10 -11.12
CA PHE A 494 -16.14 -6.13 -11.91
C PHE A 494 -17.12 -6.74 -12.91
N ARG A 495 -16.75 -6.70 -14.19
CA ARG A 495 -17.41 -7.40 -15.28
C ARG A 495 -16.35 -8.17 -16.04
N TRP A 496 -16.67 -9.39 -16.42
CA TRP A 496 -15.77 -10.22 -17.21
C TRP A 496 -15.44 -9.60 -18.56
N GLU A 497 -16.39 -8.89 -19.17
CA GLU A 497 -16.18 -8.13 -20.41
C GLU A 497 -15.11 -7.06 -20.17
N ASP A 498 -15.34 -6.10 -19.27
CA ASP A 498 -14.42 -5.00 -19.00
C ASP A 498 -13.01 -5.44 -18.57
N ALA A 499 -12.91 -6.49 -17.74
CA ALA A 499 -11.64 -6.94 -17.19
C ALA A 499 -10.78 -7.71 -18.20
N LEU A 500 -11.38 -8.17 -19.30
CA LEU A 500 -10.76 -9.12 -20.25
C LEU A 500 -10.80 -8.62 -21.71
N MET A 501 -11.02 -7.32 -21.94
CA MET A 501 -10.84 -6.68 -23.24
C MET A 501 -9.35 -6.40 -23.46
N PHE A 502 -8.82 -6.88 -24.58
CA PHE A 502 -7.42 -6.69 -25.00
C PHE A 502 -7.29 -5.78 -26.24
N ASP A 503 -8.39 -5.10 -26.60
CA ASP A 503 -8.51 -4.22 -27.76
C ASP A 503 -7.85 -2.85 -27.56
#